data_AF-A0A849R604-F1
#
_entry.id   AF-A0A849R604-F1
#
_cell.length_a   1.000
_cell.length_b   1.000
_cell.length_c   1.000
_cell.angle_alpha   90.00
_cell.angle_beta   90.00
_cell.angle_gamma   90.00
#
_symmetry.space_group_name_H-M   'P 1'
#
loop_
_entity.id
_entity.type
_entity.pdbx_description
1 polymer ?
#
loop_
_entity_poly.entity_id
_entity_poly.type
_entity_poly.pdbx_seq_one_letter_code
_entity_poly.pdbx_strand_id
1 'polypeptide(L)'
;MVAITGAILNTMFSPFAVYGEIYEIAAVSIFVAFLFAYIQKLMIDPAKLRTLKEEMKILQKKQKDAKNNNNPKELKKSFDEMLKLQHKQMMMTMKPMIVSMVPVLLIFAWLPTIYSGTPFTLPFWLPFAGREVTWLGLYIIVSIPAATFFRKIFGMD
;
A
#
# COMPACT_ATOMS: atom_id res chain seq x y z
N MET A 1 -4.34 -14.21 20.92
CA MET A 1 -3.46 -13.55 19.94
C MET A 1 -3.66 -12.03 19.96
N VAL A 2 -4.89 -11.53 19.78
CA VAL A 2 -5.24 -10.08 19.83
C VAL A 2 -4.82 -9.39 21.15
N ALA A 3 -4.93 -10.06 22.30
CA ALA A 3 -4.54 -9.49 23.59
C ALA A 3 -3.03 -9.27 23.74
N ILE A 4 -2.20 -10.18 23.20
CA ILE A 4 -0.73 -10.08 23.27
C ILE A 4 -0.25 -9.01 22.28
N THR A 5 -0.78 -9.00 21.06
CA THR A 5 -0.47 -7.96 20.07
C THR A 5 -0.92 -6.58 20.55
N GLY A 6 -2.10 -6.49 21.18
CA GLY A 6 -2.58 -5.24 21.77
C GLY A 6 -1.72 -4.75 22.93
N ALA A 7 -1.24 -5.64 23.80
CA ALA A 7 -0.33 -5.28 24.89
C ALA A 7 1.01 -4.74 24.36
N ILE A 8 1.60 -5.39 23.36
CA ILE A 8 2.85 -4.94 22.72
C ILE A 8 2.66 -3.57 22.07
N LEU A 9 1.59 -3.41 21.28
CA LEU A 9 1.30 -2.14 20.60
C LEU A 9 1.06 -1.02 21.62
N ASN A 10 0.30 -1.29 22.68
CA ASN A 10 0.07 -0.32 23.74
C ASN A 10 1.38 0.09 24.42
N THR A 11 2.25 -0.86 24.79
CA THR A 11 3.57 -0.51 25.38
C THR A 11 4.47 0.26 24.41
N MET A 12 4.41 -0.04 23.10
CA MET A 12 5.20 0.67 22.09
C MET A 12 4.72 2.11 21.88
N PHE A 13 3.40 2.34 21.93
CA PHE A 13 2.81 3.63 21.58
C PHE A 13 2.33 4.47 22.78
N SER A 14 2.24 3.90 23.98
CA SER A 14 1.83 4.60 25.20
C SER A 14 2.66 5.83 25.55
N PRO A 15 3.99 5.91 25.28
CA PRO A 15 4.72 7.16 25.50
C PRO A 15 4.22 8.32 24.64
N PHE A 16 3.67 8.04 23.46
CA PHE A 16 3.07 9.06 22.58
C PHE A 16 1.66 9.46 23.04
N ALA A 17 0.94 8.56 23.71
CA ALA A 17 -0.38 8.83 24.30
C ALA A 17 -0.35 10.00 25.30
N VAL A 18 0.78 10.17 26.02
CA VAL A 18 0.98 11.25 27.01
C VAL A 18 0.87 12.64 26.37
N TYR A 19 1.24 12.78 25.09
CA TYR A 19 1.16 14.05 24.37
C TYR A 19 -0.23 14.33 23.79
N GLY A 20 -1.13 13.34 23.82
CA GLY A 20 -2.49 13.40 23.29
C GLY A 20 -2.75 12.33 22.24
N GLU A 21 -4.01 11.92 22.14
CA GLU A 21 -4.49 10.84 21.25
C GLU A 21 -4.11 11.06 19.77
N ILE A 22 -4.07 12.32 19.33
CA ILE A 22 -3.67 12.68 17.95
C ILE A 22 -2.21 12.29 17.67
N TYR A 23 -1.31 12.50 18.63
CA TYR A 23 0.12 12.17 18.46
C TYR A 23 0.36 10.68 18.45
N GLU A 24 -0.41 9.93 19.24
CA GLU A 24 -0.34 8.47 19.25
C GLU A 24 -0.82 7.89 17.91
N ILE A 25 -1.99 8.31 17.41
CA ILE A 25 -2.49 7.88 16.10
C ILE A 25 -1.52 8.30 14.99
N ALA A 26 -0.93 9.50 15.06
CA ALA A 26 0.06 9.94 14.10
C ALA A 26 1.32 9.06 14.11
N ALA A 27 1.85 8.73 15.30
CA ALA A 27 3.01 7.86 15.45
C ALA A 27 2.73 6.46 14.89
N VAL A 28 1.57 5.87 15.20
CA VAL A 28 1.13 4.59 14.62
C VAL A 28 1.05 4.68 13.11
N SER A 29 0.41 5.73 12.57
CA SER A 29 0.23 5.93 11.13
C SER A 29 1.55 6.01 10.37
N ILE A 30 2.51 6.76 10.91
CA ILE A 30 3.87 6.89 10.35
C ILE A 30 4.58 5.52 10.40
N PHE A 31 4.47 4.79 11.51
CA PHE A 31 5.05 3.47 11.64
C PHE A 31 4.45 2.47 10.65
N VAL A 32 3.13 2.47 10.44
CA VAL A 32 2.48 1.60 9.44
C VAL A 32 2.94 1.95 8.03
N ALA A 33 2.98 3.25 7.70
CA ALA A 33 3.46 3.72 6.41
C ALA A 33 4.91 3.29 6.16
N PHE A 34 5.76 3.37 7.18
CA PHE A 34 7.14 2.87 7.13
C PHE A 34 7.19 1.36 6.88
N LEU A 35 6.45 0.56 7.64
CA LEU A 35 6.41 -0.90 7.47
C LEU A 35 5.93 -1.29 6.07
N PHE A 36 4.88 -0.64 5.58
CA PHE A 36 4.34 -0.86 4.26
C PHE A 36 5.38 -0.54 3.18
N ALA A 37 6.01 0.62 3.24
CA ALA A 37 7.05 1.02 2.30
C ALA A 37 8.28 0.12 2.38
N TYR A 38 8.65 -0.35 3.57
CA TYR A 38 9.76 -1.28 3.78
C TYR A 38 9.47 -2.67 3.18
N ILE A 39 8.28 -3.21 3.39
CA ILE A 39 7.84 -4.48 2.78
C ILE A 39 7.87 -4.37 1.26
N GLN A 40 7.36 -3.27 0.70
CA GLN A 40 7.40 -3.04 -0.74
C GLN A 40 8.83 -2.98 -1.26
N LYS A 41 9.73 -2.24 -0.60
CA LYS A 41 11.13 -2.16 -0.99
C LYS A 41 11.80 -3.53 -1.02
N LEU A 42 11.50 -4.38 -0.03
CA LEU A 42 12.10 -5.72 0.06
C LEU A 42 11.56 -6.66 -1.03
N MET A 43 10.28 -6.53 -1.39
CA MET A 43 9.60 -7.50 -2.26
C MET A 43 9.55 -7.09 -3.73
N ILE A 44 9.69 -5.80 -4.04
CA ILE A 44 9.59 -5.26 -5.40
C ILE A 44 10.98 -5.01 -5.95
N ASP A 45 11.31 -5.71 -7.04
CA ASP A 45 12.52 -5.47 -7.82
C ASP A 45 12.21 -4.50 -8.99
N PRO A 46 12.72 -3.25 -8.95
CA PRO A 46 12.42 -2.26 -9.98
C PRO A 46 12.95 -2.64 -11.36
N ALA A 47 14.10 -3.32 -11.43
CA ALA A 47 14.70 -3.74 -12.70
C ALA A 47 13.82 -4.79 -13.38
N LYS A 48 13.37 -5.80 -12.63
CA LYS A 48 12.45 -6.83 -13.16
C LYS A 48 11.10 -6.26 -13.59
N LEU A 49 10.58 -5.26 -12.89
CA LEU A 49 9.35 -4.58 -13.32
C LEU A 49 9.54 -3.79 -14.61
N ARG A 50 10.69 -3.14 -14.79
CA ARG A 50 11.01 -2.40 -16.03
C ARG A 50 11.13 -3.34 -17.22
N THR A 51 11.88 -4.44 -17.09
CA THR A 51 12.01 -5.43 -18.18
C THR A 51 10.65 -6.04 -18.56
N LEU A 52 9.82 -6.38 -17.57
CA LEU A 52 8.47 -6.91 -17.81
C LEU A 52 7.58 -5.92 -18.60
N LYS A 53 7.66 -4.62 -18.27
CA LYS A 53 6.95 -3.56 -19.00
C LYS A 53 7.44 -3.42 -20.43
N GLU A 54 8.74 -3.55 -20.67
CA GLU A 54 9.32 -3.51 -22.01
C GLU A 54 8.89 -4.71 -22.85
N GLU A 55 8.94 -5.92 -22.28
CA GLU A 55 8.47 -7.14 -22.94
C GLU A 55 6.98 -7.04 -23.33
N MET A 56 6.13 -6.54 -22.43
CA MET A 56 4.72 -6.29 -22.74
C MET A 56 4.56 -5.28 -23.89
N LYS A 57 5.35 -4.20 -23.94
CA LYS A 57 5.30 -3.25 -25.08
C LYS A 57 5.70 -3.90 -26.41
N ILE A 58 6.70 -4.79 -26.40
CA ILE A 58 7.11 -5.55 -27.59
C ILE A 58 5.97 -6.47 -28.05
N LEU A 59 5.31 -7.18 -27.12
CA LEU A 59 4.17 -8.04 -27.45
C LEU A 59 2.97 -7.26 -27.98
N GLN A 60 2.69 -6.06 -27.45
CA GLN A 60 1.64 -5.18 -28.00
C GLN A 60 1.91 -4.79 -29.46
N LYS A 61 3.18 -4.50 -29.81
CA LYS A 61 3.56 -4.23 -31.20
C LYS A 61 3.37 -5.46 -32.08
N LYS A 62 3.85 -6.63 -31.63
CA LYS A 62 3.66 -7.91 -32.34
C LYS A 62 2.19 -8.24 -32.58
N GLN A 63 1.31 -7.99 -31.60
CA GLN A 63 -0.14 -8.17 -31.76
C GLN A 63 -0.71 -7.26 -32.86
N LYS A 64 -0.27 -5.99 -32.91
CA LYS A 64 -0.69 -5.04 -33.95
C LYS A 64 -0.21 -5.48 -35.34
N ASP A 65 1.04 -5.91 -35.44
CA ASP A 65 1.64 -6.35 -36.71
C ASP A 65 1.02 -7.67 -37.20
N ALA A 66 0.82 -8.66 -36.32
CA ALA A 66 0.16 -9.91 -36.63
C ALA A 66 -1.31 -9.72 -37.06
N LYS A 67 -2.00 -8.72 -36.49
CA LYS A 67 -3.35 -8.33 -36.91
C LYS A 67 -3.35 -7.73 -38.31
N ASN A 68 -2.40 -6.83 -38.62
CA ASN A 68 -2.27 -6.21 -39.95
C ASN A 68 -1.90 -7.25 -41.03
N ASN A 69 -1.09 -8.24 -40.67
CA ASN A 69 -0.62 -9.29 -41.57
C ASN A 69 -1.54 -10.52 -41.64
N ASN A 70 -2.74 -10.47 -41.01
CA ASN A 70 -3.69 -11.59 -40.93
C ASN A 70 -3.06 -12.92 -40.49
N ASN A 71 -2.17 -12.89 -39.48
CA ASN A 71 -1.54 -14.08 -38.93
C ASN A 71 -2.17 -14.50 -37.59
N PRO A 72 -3.27 -15.29 -37.59
CA PRO A 72 -4.01 -15.63 -36.37
C PRO A 72 -3.21 -16.51 -35.39
N LYS A 73 -2.26 -17.32 -35.90
CA LYS A 73 -1.41 -18.17 -35.04
C LYS A 73 -0.46 -17.32 -34.19
N GLU A 74 0.16 -16.32 -34.80
CA GLU A 74 1.07 -15.39 -34.12
C GLU A 74 0.32 -14.42 -33.21
N LEU A 75 -0.87 -13.99 -33.61
CA LEU A 75 -1.77 -13.21 -32.75
C LEU A 75 -2.15 -13.99 -31.48
N LYS A 76 -2.56 -15.25 -31.61
CA LYS A 76 -2.87 -16.11 -30.46
C LYS A 76 -1.66 -16.29 -29.54
N LYS A 77 -0.50 -16.63 -30.11
CA LYS A 77 0.74 -16.82 -29.34
C LYS A 77 1.14 -15.57 -28.56
N SER A 78 1.08 -14.40 -29.19
CA SER A 78 1.43 -13.13 -28.53
C SER A 78 0.41 -12.71 -27.46
N PHE A 79 -0.86 -13.10 -27.60
CA PHE A 79 -1.86 -12.99 -26.52
C PHE A 79 -1.54 -13.89 -25.34
N ASP A 80 -1.23 -15.16 -25.58
CA ASP A 80 -0.90 -16.12 -24.52
C ASP A 80 0.37 -15.69 -23.76
N GLU A 81 1.39 -15.19 -24.47
CA GLU A 81 2.60 -14.61 -23.85
C GLU A 81 2.27 -13.35 -23.05
N MET A 82 1.41 -12.48 -23.55
CA MET A 82 0.96 -11.26 -22.85
C MET A 82 0.29 -11.62 -21.53
N LEU A 83 -0.63 -12.59 -21.53
CA LEU A 83 -1.33 -13.03 -20.33
C LEU A 83 -0.35 -13.59 -19.29
N LYS A 84 0.67 -14.34 -19.70
CA LYS A 84 1.73 -14.83 -18.80
C LYS A 84 2.51 -13.68 -18.15
N LEU A 85 2.88 -12.65 -18.94
CA LEU A 85 3.59 -11.49 -18.41
C LEU A 85 2.71 -10.65 -17.48
N GLN A 86 1.44 -10.46 -17.81
CA GLN A 86 0.47 -9.77 -16.95
C GLN A 86 0.27 -10.52 -15.64
N HIS A 87 0.13 -11.84 -15.67
CA HIS A 87 0.04 -12.65 -14.46
C HIS A 87 1.31 -12.51 -13.60
N LYS A 88 2.49 -12.56 -14.22
CA LYS A 88 3.76 -12.31 -13.50
C LYS A 88 3.79 -10.92 -12.88
N GLN A 89 3.34 -9.89 -13.59
CA GLN A 89 3.25 -8.52 -13.10
C GLN A 89 2.31 -8.44 -11.89
N MET A 90 1.13 -9.03 -12.02
CA MET A 90 0.12 -9.09 -10.97
C MET A 90 0.69 -9.77 -9.73
N MET A 91 1.37 -10.91 -9.86
CA MET A 91 1.98 -11.59 -8.70
C MET A 91 3.09 -10.76 -8.06
N MET A 92 3.88 -10.02 -8.85
CA MET A 92 4.91 -9.10 -8.34
C MET A 92 4.32 -7.94 -7.53
N THR A 93 3.11 -7.47 -7.85
CA THR A 93 2.46 -6.37 -7.11
C THR A 93 1.53 -6.86 -6.01
N MET A 94 0.86 -7.99 -6.20
CA MET A 94 -0.07 -8.58 -5.23
C MET A 94 0.62 -9.22 -4.04
N LYS A 95 1.77 -9.87 -4.25
CA LYS A 95 2.51 -10.50 -3.15
C LYS A 95 2.91 -9.47 -2.06
N PRO A 96 3.54 -8.32 -2.39
CA PRO A 96 3.78 -7.27 -1.41
C PRO A 96 2.50 -6.78 -0.73
N MET A 97 1.42 -6.59 -1.50
CA MET A 97 0.15 -6.12 -0.96
C MET A 97 -0.42 -7.08 0.11
N ILE A 98 -0.49 -8.37 -0.21
CA ILE A 98 -1.00 -9.40 0.71
C ILE A 98 -0.13 -9.51 1.96
N VAL A 99 1.20 -9.50 1.81
CA VAL A 99 2.09 -9.59 2.97
C VAL A 99 1.97 -8.34 3.84
N SER A 100 1.83 -7.17 3.23
CA SER A 100 1.62 -5.91 3.95
C SER A 100 0.25 -5.80 4.63
N MET A 101 -0.73 -6.61 4.21
CA MET A 101 -2.05 -6.61 4.81
C MET A 101 -2.04 -7.20 6.23
N VAL A 102 -1.16 -8.16 6.52
CA VAL A 102 -1.04 -8.77 7.85
C VAL A 102 -0.73 -7.72 8.94
N PRO A 103 0.35 -6.91 8.86
CA PRO A 103 0.64 -5.90 9.87
C PRO A 103 -0.43 -4.81 9.93
N VAL A 104 -1.01 -4.41 8.78
CA VAL A 104 -2.08 -3.40 8.74
C VAL A 104 -3.33 -3.91 9.47
N LEU A 105 -3.76 -5.15 9.20
CA LEU A 105 -4.94 -5.74 9.86
C LEU A 105 -4.75 -5.89 11.37
N LEU A 106 -3.55 -6.23 11.84
CA LEU A 106 -3.26 -6.31 13.27
C LEU A 106 -3.45 -4.95 13.95
N ILE A 107 -2.99 -3.87 13.31
CA ILE A 107 -3.13 -2.51 13.82
C ILE A 107 -4.59 -2.05 13.74
N PHE A 108 -5.29 -2.36 12.65
CA PHE A 108 -6.71 -2.02 12.47
C PHE A 108 -7.64 -2.81 13.40
N ALA A 109 -7.26 -4.01 13.83
CA ALA A 109 -7.98 -4.74 14.86
C ALA A 109 -7.75 -4.16 16.27
N TRP A 110 -6.62 -3.48 16.50
CA TRP A 110 -6.24 -2.91 17.79
C TRP A 110 -6.70 -1.46 17.97
N LEU A 111 -6.52 -0.57 16.99
CA LEU A 111 -6.87 0.85 17.09
C LEU A 111 -8.29 1.14 17.63
N PRO A 112 -9.36 0.48 17.14
CA PRO A 112 -10.71 0.75 17.62
C PRO A 112 -10.92 0.33 19.08
N THR A 113 -10.06 -0.52 19.66
CA THR A 113 -10.19 -0.90 21.08
C THR A 113 -9.89 0.26 22.03
N ILE A 114 -9.24 1.32 21.54
CA ILE A 114 -8.84 2.49 22.33
C ILE A 114 -9.67 3.73 21.91
N TYR A 115 -9.88 3.92 20.61
CA TYR A 115 -10.46 5.16 20.07
C TYR A 115 -11.87 5.00 19.47
N SER A 116 -12.56 3.87 19.70
CA SER A 116 -13.95 3.75 19.23
C SER A 116 -14.85 4.75 19.96
N GLY A 117 -15.46 5.67 19.21
CA GLY A 117 -16.45 6.61 19.73
C GLY A 117 -15.94 8.01 20.06
N THR A 118 -14.64 8.30 19.90
CA THR A 118 -14.09 9.65 20.06
C THR A 118 -13.89 10.31 18.69
N PRO A 119 -14.67 11.35 18.33
CA PRO A 119 -14.38 12.17 17.16
C PRO A 119 -13.21 13.12 17.45
N PHE A 120 -12.30 13.26 16.47
CA PHE A 120 -11.17 14.19 16.52
C PHE A 120 -11.49 15.44 15.71
N THR A 121 -11.44 16.60 16.36
CA THR A 121 -11.65 17.88 15.70
C THR A 121 -10.33 18.39 15.11
N LEU A 122 -10.29 18.53 13.78
CA LEU A 122 -9.17 19.09 13.04
C LEU A 122 -9.18 20.63 13.13
N PRO A 123 -7.99 21.28 13.15
CA PRO A 123 -7.89 22.74 13.14
C PRO A 123 -8.24 23.37 11.77
N PHE A 124 -8.48 22.55 10.76
CA PHE A 124 -8.89 22.94 9.41
C PHE A 124 -10.05 22.05 8.94
N TRP A 125 -10.84 22.55 8.00
CA TRP A 125 -11.96 21.81 7.42
C TRP A 125 -11.53 21.03 6.18
N LEU A 126 -11.96 19.76 6.08
CA LEU A 126 -11.74 18.93 4.90
C LEU A 126 -12.98 18.91 4.00
N PRO A 127 -12.83 19.06 2.68
CA PRO A 127 -13.95 19.15 1.75
C PRO A 127 -14.82 17.91 1.65
N PHE A 128 -14.29 16.73 2.01
CA PHE A 128 -14.98 15.45 1.93
C PHE A 128 -15.31 14.83 3.30
N ALA A 129 -14.72 15.31 4.39
CA ALA A 129 -14.83 14.70 5.72
C ALA A 129 -15.28 15.68 6.82
N GLY A 130 -15.32 16.99 6.54
CA GLY A 130 -15.68 17.99 7.55
C GLY A 130 -14.53 18.36 8.48
N ARG A 131 -14.89 18.86 9.68
CA ARG A 131 -13.93 19.23 10.74
C ARG A 131 -13.70 18.09 11.74
N GLU A 132 -14.59 17.12 11.82
CA GLU A 132 -14.51 16.01 12.75
C GLU A 132 -14.20 14.74 11.98
N VAL A 133 -13.17 14.02 12.40
CA VAL A 133 -12.75 12.76 11.80
C VAL A 133 -12.64 11.70 12.87
N THR A 134 -12.95 10.45 12.52
CA THR A 134 -12.68 9.31 13.40
C THR A 134 -11.18 9.01 13.42
N TRP A 135 -10.76 8.11 14.32
CA TRP A 135 -9.39 7.58 14.33
C TRP A 135 -8.94 7.08 12.95
N LEU A 136 -9.86 6.50 12.16
CA LEU A 136 -9.59 5.98 10.82
C LEU A 136 -9.33 7.11 9.84
N GLY A 137 -10.10 8.20 9.91
CA GLY A 137 -9.86 9.39 9.09
C GLY A 137 -8.50 10.01 9.41
N LEU A 138 -8.20 10.19 10.71
CA LEU A 138 -6.92 10.74 11.15
C LEU A 138 -5.74 9.85 10.69
N TYR A 139 -5.88 8.53 10.80
CA TYR A 139 -4.89 7.57 10.30
C TYR A 139 -4.64 7.72 8.79
N ILE A 140 -5.69 7.81 7.98
CA ILE A 140 -5.55 7.96 6.51
C ILE A 140 -4.85 9.29 6.17
N ILE A 141 -5.24 10.38 6.82
CA ILE A 141 -4.68 11.71 6.57
C ILE A 141 -3.19 11.75 6.86
N VAL A 142 -2.73 11.13 7.95
CA VAL A 142 -1.31 11.10 8.31
C VAL A 142 -0.52 10.09 7.47
N SER A 143 -1.12 8.93 7.17
CA SER A 143 -0.42 7.84 6.47
C SER A 143 -0.13 8.14 5.00
N ILE A 144 -0.99 8.89 4.28
CA ILE A 144 -0.75 9.26 2.86
C ILE A 144 0.56 10.05 2.66
N PRO A 145 0.78 11.20 3.32
CA PRO A 145 2.03 11.94 3.20
C PRO A 145 3.21 11.13 3.74
N ALA A 146 3.05 10.39 4.85
CA ALA A 146 4.11 9.51 5.35
C ALA A 146 4.51 8.43 4.33
N ALA A 147 3.54 7.81 3.65
CA ALA A 147 3.80 6.77 2.66
C ALA A 147 4.56 7.34 1.45
N THR A 148 4.16 8.51 0.96
CA THR A 148 4.89 9.17 -0.15
C THR A 148 6.30 9.59 0.27
N PHE A 149 6.48 10.06 1.50
CA PHE A 149 7.79 10.38 2.07
C PHE A 149 8.71 9.16 2.13
N PHE A 150 8.25 8.02 2.67
CA PHE A 150 9.07 6.81 2.74
C PHE A 150 9.35 6.18 1.38
N ARG A 151 8.41 6.25 0.43
CA ARG A 151 8.66 5.80 -0.95
C ARG A 151 9.80 6.56 -1.61
N LYS A 152 9.86 7.89 -1.42
CA LYS A 152 10.97 8.72 -1.89
C LYS A 152 12.29 8.35 -1.22
N ILE A 153 12.31 8.19 0.10
CA ILE A 153 13.52 7.76 0.85
C ILE A 153 14.05 6.43 0.33
N PHE A 154 13.15 5.51 -0.01
CA PHE A 154 13.51 4.20 -0.49
C PHE A 154 13.78 4.11 -2.00
N GLY A 155 13.66 5.23 -2.73
CA GLY A 155 13.91 5.28 -4.17
C GLY A 155 12.95 4.40 -4.98
N MET A 156 11.71 4.27 -4.53
CA MET A 156 10.68 3.43 -5.17
C MET A 156 9.84 4.18 -6.22
N ASP A 157 10.10 5.48 -6.42
CA ASP A 157 9.43 6.33 -7.39
C ASP A 157 10.19 6.43 -8.72
#